data_AF-A0AAN3CNR3-F1
#
_entry.id   AF-A0AAN3CNR3-F1
#
_cell.length_a   1.000
_cell.length_b   1.000
_cell.length_c   1.000
_cell.angle_alpha   90.00
_cell.angle_beta   90.00
_cell.angle_gamma   90.00
#
_symmetry.space_group_name_H-M   'P 1'
#
loop_
_entity.id
_entity.type
_entity.pdbx_description
1 polymer ?
#
loop_
_entity_poly.entity_id
_entity_poly.type
_entity_poly.pdbx_seq_one_letter_code
_entity_poly.pdbx_strand_id
1 'polypeptide(L)'
;MMLFSEDMIENLCTNKIKLFSNIKDYTERKKLIEKEVLSINIPFEAHCTNTLHYLIYDGLSQSESSLLELLYKHNPYPCALVGGGSSGNMDFSGTFIFYNGEILKNQALSIHVQFKSKYRFDLMKSQKF
;
A
#
# COMPACT_ATOMS: atom_id res chain seq x y z
N MET A 1 6.52 -6.16 10.03
CA MET A 1 7.35 -5.19 9.29
C MET A 1 8.31 -5.99 8.42
N MET A 2 8.33 -5.78 7.10
CA MET A 2 9.31 -6.42 6.21
C MET A 2 10.62 -5.65 6.28
N LEU A 3 11.74 -6.39 6.37
CA LEU A 3 13.08 -5.84 6.41
C LEU A 3 13.85 -6.39 5.21
N PHE A 4 14.41 -5.50 4.40
CA PHE A 4 15.29 -5.83 3.30
C PHE A 4 16.65 -5.18 3.57
N SER A 5 17.73 -5.87 3.20
CA SER A 5 19.05 -5.24 3.19
C SER A 5 19.08 -4.16 2.11
N GLU A 6 19.76 -3.04 2.38
CA GLU A 6 19.97 -1.98 1.39
C GLU A 6 20.64 -2.51 0.11
N ASP A 7 21.49 -3.53 0.24
CA ASP A 7 22.14 -4.17 -0.90
C ASP A 7 21.16 -4.85 -1.85
N MET A 8 19.96 -5.20 -1.38
CA MET A 8 18.91 -5.85 -2.17
C MET A 8 18.07 -4.89 -2.99
N ILE A 9 17.96 -3.63 -2.58
CA ILE A 9 17.04 -2.66 -3.17
C ILE A 9 17.75 -1.90 -4.29
N GLU A 10 17.16 -1.93 -5.49
CA GLU A 10 17.59 -1.09 -6.62
C GLU A 10 16.88 0.26 -6.56
N ASN A 11 15.54 0.25 -6.45
CA ASN A 11 14.73 1.45 -6.36
C ASN A 11 13.64 1.30 -5.29
N LEU A 12 13.28 2.41 -4.66
CA LEU A 12 12.19 2.50 -3.69
C LEU A 12 11.31 3.70 -4.03
N CYS A 13 10.03 3.46 -4.25
CA CYS A 13 9.04 4.52 -4.46
C CYS A 13 7.94 4.41 -3.42
N THR A 14 7.66 5.50 -2.72
CA THR A 14 6.62 5.55 -1.68
C THR A 14 5.61 6.63 -1.99
N ASN A 15 4.33 6.27 -1.99
CA ASN A 15 3.21 7.17 -2.23
C ASN A 15 2.23 7.11 -1.04
N LYS A 16 1.81 8.28 -0.56
CA LYS A 16 0.73 8.40 0.42
C LYS A 16 -0.59 8.52 -0.33
N ILE A 17 -1.61 7.79 0.10
CA ILE A 17 -2.95 7.79 -0.49
C ILE A 17 -3.93 8.21 0.60
N LYS A 18 -4.67 9.30 0.40
CA LYS A 18 -5.73 9.70 1.33
C LYS A 18 -6.93 8.77 1.21
N LEU A 19 -7.49 8.35 2.36
CA LEU A 19 -8.61 7.40 2.42
C LEU A 19 -9.97 8.06 2.69
N PHE A 20 -9.97 9.38 2.94
CA PHE A 20 -11.17 10.23 3.05
C PHE A 20 -12.27 9.65 3.97
N SER A 21 -11.90 9.02 5.09
CA SER A 21 -12.83 8.41 6.05
C SER A 21 -13.86 9.38 6.66
N ASN A 22 -13.62 10.69 6.59
CA ASN A 22 -14.55 11.73 6.99
C ASN A 22 -15.73 11.93 6.02
N ILE A 23 -15.62 11.45 4.78
CA ILE A 23 -16.69 11.53 3.78
C ILE A 23 -17.61 10.31 3.93
N LYS A 24 -18.88 10.55 4.27
CA LYS A 24 -19.87 9.49 4.49
C LYS A 24 -20.45 8.91 3.20
N ASP A 25 -20.53 9.71 2.13
CA ASP A 25 -20.99 9.23 0.84
C ASP A 25 -19.94 8.29 0.22
N TYR A 26 -20.30 7.03 0.07
CA TYR A 26 -19.40 5.99 -0.43
C TYR A 26 -18.92 6.27 -1.86
N THR A 27 -19.80 6.76 -2.73
CA THR A 27 -19.51 6.99 -4.15
C THR A 27 -18.56 8.17 -4.33
N GLU A 28 -18.82 9.26 -3.61
CA GLU A 28 -17.95 10.43 -3.57
C GLU A 28 -16.58 10.06 -3.00
N ARG A 29 -16.55 9.35 -1.87
CA ARG A 29 -15.31 8.89 -1.23
C ARG A 29 -14.49 8.03 -2.18
N LYS A 30 -15.11 7.06 -2.86
CA LYS A 30 -14.43 6.20 -3.84
C LYS A 30 -13.83 7.00 -5.00
N LYS A 31 -14.55 8.01 -5.52
CA LYS A 31 -14.02 8.90 -6.58
C LYS A 31 -12.81 9.71 -6.11
N LEU A 32 -12.79 10.16 -4.87
CA LEU A 32 -11.64 10.88 -4.30
C LEU A 32 -10.43 9.96 -4.14
N ILE A 33 -10.64 8.73 -3.63
CA ILE A 33 -9.58 7.72 -3.55
C ILE A 33 -9.05 7.36 -4.95
N GLU A 34 -9.94 7.24 -5.94
CA GLU A 34 -9.56 6.94 -7.33
C GLU A 34 -8.61 8.00 -7.90
N LYS A 35 -8.83 9.27 -7.60
CA LYS A 35 -7.91 10.36 -8.00
C LYS A 35 -6.53 10.22 -7.35
N GLU A 36 -6.47 9.88 -6.07
CA GLU A 36 -5.20 9.66 -5.38
C GLU A 36 -4.46 8.44 -5.97
N VAL A 37 -5.18 7.34 -6.26
CA VAL A 37 -4.60 6.14 -6.90
C VAL A 37 -4.06 6.46 -8.28
N LEU A 38 -4.80 7.20 -9.11
CA LEU A 38 -4.36 7.60 -10.44
C LEU A 38 -3.17 8.57 -10.43
N SER A 39 -2.93 9.27 -9.31
CA SER A 39 -1.77 10.14 -9.14
C SER A 39 -0.48 9.40 -8.77
N ILE A 40 -0.56 8.09 -8.48
CA ILE A 40 0.61 7.28 -8.15
C ILE A 40 1.52 7.21 -9.37
N ASN A 41 2.73 7.71 -9.22
CA ASN A 41 3.76 7.66 -10.24
C ASN A 41 4.93 6.80 -9.75
N ILE A 42 5.31 5.79 -10.53
CA ILE A 42 6.45 4.93 -10.24
C ILE A 42 7.56 5.34 -11.21
N PRO A 43 8.68 5.92 -10.73
CA PRO A 43 9.71 6.52 -11.59
C PRO A 43 10.65 5.49 -12.24
N PHE A 44 10.28 4.21 -12.25
CA PHE A 44 11.06 3.10 -12.78
C PHE A 44 10.12 2.04 -13.40
N GLU A 45 10.66 1.21 -14.29
CA GLU A 45 9.92 0.12 -14.91
C GLU A 45 9.69 -1.01 -13.90
N ALA A 46 8.50 -1.05 -13.30
CA ALA A 46 8.13 -2.09 -12.36
C ALA A 46 7.72 -3.39 -13.09
N HIS A 47 8.12 -4.53 -12.52
CA HIS A 47 7.80 -5.83 -13.08
C HIS A 47 7.48 -6.84 -11.97
N CYS A 48 6.56 -7.78 -12.21
CA CYS A 48 6.08 -8.72 -11.20
C CYS A 48 7.18 -9.63 -10.60
N THR A 49 8.27 -9.83 -11.33
CA THR A 49 9.40 -10.72 -10.94
C THR A 49 10.48 -10.02 -10.10
N ASN A 50 10.48 -8.69 -10.06
CA ASN A 50 11.52 -7.90 -9.39
C ASN A 50 10.98 -6.72 -8.58
N THR A 51 9.67 -6.45 -8.62
CA THR A 51 9.05 -5.34 -7.91
C THR A 51 7.94 -5.85 -7.01
N LEU A 52 8.08 -5.61 -5.71
CA LEU A 52 7.07 -5.89 -4.70
C LEU A 52 6.25 -4.64 -4.44
N HIS A 53 4.93 -4.77 -4.44
CA HIS A 53 4.02 -3.71 -4.01
C HIS A 53 3.59 -3.95 -2.57
N TYR A 54 4.18 -3.22 -1.63
CA TYR A 54 3.84 -3.28 -0.22
C TYR A 54 2.85 -2.18 0.16
N LEU A 55 1.68 -2.57 0.65
CA LEU A 55 0.61 -1.66 1.04
C LEU A 55 0.34 -1.76 2.55
N ILE A 56 0.42 -0.62 3.24
CA ILE A 56 -0.03 -0.47 4.63
C ILE A 56 -1.13 0.57 4.65
N TYR A 57 -2.26 0.30 5.29
CA TYR A 57 -3.37 1.25 5.35
C TYR A 57 -3.98 1.37 6.75
N ASP A 58 -4.58 2.53 7.00
CA ASP A 58 -5.38 2.77 8.18
C ASP A 58 -6.66 1.90 8.08
N GLY A 59 -6.74 0.85 8.90
CA GLY A 59 -7.86 -0.09 8.91
C GLY A 59 -9.14 0.48 9.53
N LEU A 60 -9.08 1.60 10.26
CA LEU A 60 -10.27 2.28 10.79
C LEU A 60 -10.94 3.18 9.73
N SER A 61 -10.30 3.39 8.59
CA SER A 61 -10.85 4.19 7.49
C SER A 61 -12.13 3.60 6.87
N GLN A 62 -12.36 2.28 6.99
CA GLN A 62 -13.41 1.54 6.28
C GLN A 62 -13.38 1.77 4.76
N SER A 63 -12.20 2.08 4.22
CA SER A 63 -11.97 2.34 2.79
C SER A 63 -11.14 1.22 2.13
N GLU A 64 -10.80 0.16 2.85
CA GLU A 64 -9.97 -0.95 2.40
C GLU A 64 -10.46 -1.57 1.08
N SER A 65 -11.74 -1.97 1.02
CA SER A 65 -12.28 -2.64 -0.17
C SER A 65 -12.22 -1.73 -1.39
N SER A 66 -12.57 -0.44 -1.24
CA SER A 66 -12.51 0.53 -2.33
C SER A 66 -11.07 0.81 -2.76
N LEU A 67 -10.14 0.92 -1.81
CA LEU A 67 -8.72 1.14 -2.08
C LEU A 67 -8.13 -0.04 -2.88
N LEU A 68 -8.34 -1.27 -2.41
CA LEU A 68 -7.83 -2.47 -3.08
C LEU A 68 -8.44 -2.62 -4.47
N GLU A 69 -9.76 -2.43 -4.61
CA GLU A 69 -10.44 -2.46 -5.91
C GLU A 69 -9.83 -1.46 -6.89
N LEU A 70 -9.62 -0.21 -6.45
CA LEU A 70 -9.07 0.86 -7.28
C LEU A 70 -7.60 0.63 -7.63
N LEU A 71 -6.80 0.14 -6.69
CA LEU A 71 -5.42 -0.25 -6.96
C LEU A 71 -5.40 -1.35 -8.00
N TYR A 72 -6.14 -2.45 -7.85
CA TYR A 72 -6.18 -3.51 -8.86
C TYR A 72 -6.68 -3.05 -10.23
N LYS A 73 -7.67 -2.16 -10.26
CA LYS A 73 -8.25 -1.63 -11.50
C LYS A 73 -7.29 -0.72 -12.27
N HIS A 74 -6.53 0.10 -11.56
CA HIS A 74 -5.69 1.15 -12.15
C HIS A 74 -4.19 0.88 -12.06
N ASN A 75 -3.78 -0.31 -11.58
CA ASN A 75 -2.37 -0.62 -11.45
C ASN A 75 -1.71 -0.74 -12.83
N PRO A 76 -0.78 0.15 -13.21
CA PRO A 76 -0.08 0.02 -14.48
C PRO A 76 0.81 -1.23 -14.53
N TYR A 77 1.23 -1.74 -13.38
CA TYR A 77 2.11 -2.90 -13.28
C TYR A 77 1.52 -3.94 -12.32
N PRO A 78 1.09 -5.12 -12.79
CA PRO A 78 0.52 -6.17 -11.95
C PRO A 78 1.60 -6.82 -11.05
N CYS A 79 2.07 -6.06 -10.07
CA CYS A 79 3.04 -6.49 -9.08
C CYS A 79 2.34 -7.25 -7.97
N ALA A 80 3.10 -8.11 -7.30
CA ALA A 80 2.59 -8.86 -6.16
C ALA A 80 2.28 -7.88 -5.02
N LEU A 81 0.99 -7.71 -4.70
CA LEU A 81 0.52 -6.81 -3.64
C LEU A 81 0.46 -7.57 -2.33
N VAL A 82 1.23 -7.10 -1.35
CA VAL A 82 1.26 -7.65 0.02
C VAL A 82 1.09 -6.55 1.05
N GLY A 83 0.72 -6.95 2.26
CA GLY A 83 0.63 -6.07 3.41
C GLY A 83 -0.70 -6.21 4.11
N GLY A 84 -1.20 -5.12 4.68
CA GLY A 84 -2.42 -5.17 5.46
C GLY A 84 -2.70 -3.89 6.23
N GLY A 85 -3.93 -3.84 6.74
CA GLY A 85 -4.41 -2.75 7.57
C GLY A 85 -3.90 -2.86 8.99
N SER A 86 -3.63 -1.72 9.61
CA SER A 86 -3.60 -1.66 11.08
C SER A 86 -5.04 -1.72 11.58
N SER A 87 -5.39 -2.71 12.38
CA SER A 87 -6.55 -2.67 13.27
C SER A 87 -6.11 -2.01 14.57
N GLY A 88 -6.83 -1.01 15.08
CA GLY A 88 -6.51 -0.42 16.38
C GLY A 88 -6.53 -1.47 17.50
N ASN A 89 -6.06 -1.10 18.70
CA ASN A 89 -6.31 -1.91 19.90
C ASN A 89 -7.84 -2.11 20.08
N MET A 90 -8.27 -3.11 20.86
CA MET A 90 -9.70 -3.45 21.08
C MET A 90 -10.58 -2.27 21.55
N ASP A 91 -9.94 -1.19 21.95
CA ASP A 91 -10.47 0.11 22.38
C ASP A 91 -10.58 1.17 21.26
N PHE A 92 -10.29 0.84 19.99
CA PHE A 92 -10.47 1.70 18.80
C PHE A 92 -9.83 3.10 18.91
N SER A 93 -8.85 3.29 19.79
CA SER A 93 -8.24 4.58 20.14
C SER A 93 -7.41 5.22 19.01
N GLY A 94 -7.16 4.47 17.94
CA GLY A 94 -6.60 4.95 16.68
C GLY A 94 -5.68 3.91 16.03
N THR A 95 -5.45 4.06 14.74
CA THR A 95 -4.40 3.34 14.00
C THR A 95 -3.32 4.34 13.63
N PHE A 96 -2.07 3.97 13.91
CA PHE A 96 -0.94 4.86 13.71
C PHE A 96 0.04 4.19 12.75
N ILE A 97 0.09 4.69 11.51
CA ILE A 97 1.15 4.34 10.58
C ILE A 97 2.25 5.36 10.77
N PHE A 98 3.43 4.93 11.19
CA PHE A 98 4.58 5.80 11.32
C PHE A 98 5.43 5.76 10.04
N TYR A 99 5.69 6.92 9.44
CA TYR A 99 6.51 7.04 8.26
C TYR A 99 7.29 8.36 8.28
N ASN A 100 8.61 8.29 8.22
CA ASN A 100 9.52 9.45 8.19
C ASN A 100 9.26 10.52 9.27
N GLY A 101 9.03 10.10 10.52
CA GLY A 101 8.78 11.03 11.62
C GLY A 101 7.33 11.50 11.74
N GLU A 102 6.46 11.12 10.80
CA GLU A 102 5.06 11.50 10.80
C GLU A 102 4.14 10.33 11.15
N ILE A 103 3.04 10.65 11.81
CA ILE A 103 1.93 9.71 12.04
C ILE A 103 0.90 9.94 10.95
N LEU A 104 0.73 8.96 10.07
CA LEU A 104 -0.27 8.96 9.03
C LEU A 104 -1.60 8.42 9.59
N LYS A 105 -2.64 9.25 9.53
CA LYS A 105 -4.03 8.90 9.87
C LYS A 105 -4.89 9.04 8.62
N ASN A 106 -5.89 8.18 8.46
CA ASN A 106 -6.80 8.20 7.32
C ASN A 106 -6.05 8.14 5.97
N GLN A 107 -4.96 7.37 5.96
CA GLN A 107 -4.04 7.28 4.84
C GLN A 107 -3.58 5.84 4.65
N ALA A 108 -3.21 5.52 3.41
CA ALA A 108 -2.43 4.35 3.07
C ALA A 108 -1.06 4.76 2.57
N LEU A 109 -0.09 3.90 2.80
CA LEU A 109 1.26 3.97 2.30
C LEU A 109 1.46 2.86 1.27
N SER A 110 1.64 3.27 0.02
CA SER A 110 1.85 2.41 -1.14
C SER A 110 3.32 2.45 -1.51
N ILE A 111 4.03 1.34 -1.29
CA ILE A 111 5.48 1.25 -1.44
C ILE A 111 5.80 0.26 -2.56
N HIS A 112 6.53 0.70 -3.57
CA HIS A 112 7.08 -0.17 -4.61
C HIS A 112 8.56 -0.38 -4.34
N VAL A 113 8.93 -1.62 -4.05
CA VAL A 113 10.31 -2.04 -3.77
C VAL A 113 10.81 -2.82 -4.98
N GLN A 114 11.70 -2.22 -5.76
CA GLN A 114 12.38 -2.90 -6.85
C GLN A 114 13.70 -3.49 -6.36
N PHE A 115 13.91 -4.77 -6.61
CA PHE A 115 15.11 -5.49 -6.20
C PHE A 115 16.17 -5.48 -7.31
N LYS A 116 17.45 -5.50 -6.92
CA LYS A 116 18.57 -5.64 -7.88
C LYS A 116 18.47 -6.97 -8.62
N SER A 117 18.96 -7.02 -9.85
CA SER A 117 18.83 -8.17 -10.76
C SER A 117 19.27 -9.52 -10.20
N LYS A 118 20.26 -9.53 -9.27
CA LYS A 118 20.78 -10.72 -8.59
C LYS A 118 19.84 -11.30 -7.53
N TYR A 119 18.78 -10.58 -7.15
CA TYR A 119 17.79 -11.01 -6.17
C TYR A 119 16.46 -11.33 -6.83
N ARG A 120 15.78 -12.33 -6.28
CA ARG A 120 14.42 -12.73 -6.63
C ARG A 120 13.62 -12.91 -5.34
N PHE A 121 12.32 -12.72 -5.42
CA PHE A 121 11.41 -13.00 -4.33
C PHE A 121 10.25 -13.84 -4.86
N ASP A 122 9.61 -14.56 -3.95
CA ASP A 122 8.33 -15.21 -4.18
C ASP A 122 7.47 -15.02 -2.92
N LEU A 123 6.16 -15.09 -3.09
CA LEU A 123 5.20 -14.89 -2.01
C LEU A 123 4.74 -16.23 -1.47
N MET A 124 5.07 -16.50 -0.21
CA MET A 124 4.52 -17.63 0.51
C MET A 124 3.36 -17.17 1.40
N LYS A 125 2.16 -17.68 1.13
CA LYS A 125 0.99 -17.51 2.01
C LYS A 125 0.84 -18.75 2.89
N SER A 126 0.85 -18.59 4.21
CA SER A 126 0.77 -19.70 5.18
C SER A 126 -0.65 -20.03 5.67
N GLN A 127 -1.68 -19.27 5.24
CA GLN A 127 -3.06 -19.54 5.66
C GLN A 127 -3.65 -20.71 4.86
N LYS A 128 -3.81 -21.84 5.57
CA LYS A 128 -4.33 -23.16 5.16
C LYS A 128 -3.39 -24.02 4.29
N PHE A 129 -2.56 -24.83 4.95
CA PHE A 129 -2.43 -26.25 4.57
C PHE A 129 -3.71 -26.98 4.97
#